data_AF-A0A5I4AJ35-F1
#
_entry.id   AF-A0A5I4AJ35-F1
#
_cell.length_a   1.000
_cell.length_b   1.000
_cell.length_c   1.000
_cell.angle_alpha   90.00
_cell.angle_beta   90.00
_cell.angle_gamma   90.00
#
_symmetry.space_group_name_H-M   'P 1'
#
loop_
_entity.id
_entity.type
_entity.pdbx_description
1 polymer ?
#
loop_
_entity_poly.entity_id
_entity_poly.type
_entity_poly.pdbx_seq_one_letter_code
_entity_poly.pdbx_strand_id
1 'polypeptide(L)' 'MEAYGILTKNLGLGEAAKRNVGTGENQIPDMTSFASGDGWMKLPNGKILQYGRGAITPTLSTQTFTIPFIVWR' A
#
# COMPACT_ATOMS: atom_id res chain seq x y z
N MET A 1 -5.93 -22.59 -30.57
CA MET A 1 -5.99 -21.66 -29.43
C MET A 1 -5.99 -22.52 -28.18
N GLU A 2 -4.99 -22.37 -27.31
CA GLU A 2 -4.90 -23.15 -26.07
C GLU A 2 -6.11 -22.85 -25.17
N ALA A 3 -6.61 -23.85 -24.45
CA ALA A 3 -7.85 -23.77 -23.66
C ALA A 3 -7.89 -22.57 -22.69
N TYR A 4 -6.73 -22.17 -22.17
CA TYR A 4 -6.55 -20.98 -21.33
C TYR A 4 -6.97 -19.69 -22.04
N GLY A 5 -6.53 -19.50 -23.30
CA GLY A 5 -6.87 -18.31 -24.08
C GLY A 5 -8.35 -18.24 -24.49
N ILE A 6 -9.03 -19.38 -24.58
CA ILE A 6 -10.47 -19.46 -24.83
C ILE A 6 -11.25 -19.03 -23.59
N LEU A 7 -10.85 -19.49 -22.40
CA LEU A 7 -11.50 -19.13 -21.14
C LEU A 7 -11.42 -17.62 -20.87
N THR A 8 -10.24 -17.02 -20.99
CA THR A 8 -10.05 -15.59 -20.73
C THR A 8 -10.84 -14.71 -21.70
N LYS A 9 -10.94 -15.11 -22.98
CA LYS A 9 -11.72 -14.40 -24.00
C LYS A 9 -13.22 -14.52 -23.74
N ASN A 10 -13.71 -15.72 -23.45
CA ASN A 10 -15.13 -15.97 -23.20
C ASN A 10 -15.64 -15.25 -21.93
N LEU A 11 -14.77 -15.11 -20.92
CA LEU A 11 -15.07 -14.39 -19.69
C LEU A 11 -14.78 -12.88 -19.77
N GLY A 12 -14.27 -12.37 -20.89
CA GLY A 12 -13.92 -10.95 -21.05
C GLY A 12 -12.82 -10.46 -20.10
N LEU A 13 -11.89 -11.34 -19.70
CA LEU A 13 -10.83 -10.99 -18.75
C LEU A 13 -9.73 -10.17 -19.42
N GLY A 14 -9.42 -9.01 -18.83
CA GLY A 14 -8.30 -8.17 -19.24
C GLY A 14 -6.94 -8.67 -18.73
N GLU A 15 -5.85 -8.03 -19.19
CA GLU A 15 -4.47 -8.42 -18.85
C GLU A 15 -4.18 -8.44 -17.35
N ALA A 16 -4.77 -7.52 -16.58
CA ALA A 16 -4.58 -7.45 -15.13
C ALA A 16 -5.10 -8.70 -14.40
N ALA A 17 -6.21 -9.29 -14.85
CA ALA A 17 -6.83 -10.46 -14.22
C ALA A 17 -5.97 -11.73 -14.33
N LYS A 18 -4.92 -11.71 -15.17
CA LYS A 18 -3.99 -12.82 -15.39
C LYS A 18 -2.68 -12.67 -14.60
N ARG A 19 -2.48 -11.54 -13.91
CA ARG A 19 -1.22 -11.25 -13.21
C ARG A 19 -1.23 -11.85 -11.81
N ASN A 20 -0.09 -12.41 -11.40
CA ASN A 20 0.12 -12.88 -10.03
C ASN A 20 0.22 -11.69 -9.06
N VAL A 21 -0.17 -11.94 -7.81
CA VAL A 21 0.05 -10.99 -6.71
C VAL A 21 1.53 -11.01 -6.31
N GLY A 22 2.14 -9.82 -6.15
CA GLY A 22 3.53 -9.65 -5.71
C GLY A 22 4.18 -8.38 -6.27
N THR A 23 5.48 -8.22 -6.01
CA THR A 23 6.26 -7.01 -6.37
C THR A 23 7.25 -7.23 -7.52
N GLY A 24 7.25 -8.41 -8.15
CA GLY A 24 8.05 -8.73 -9.31
C GLY A 24 7.55 -8.05 -10.59
N GLU A 25 8.33 -8.18 -11.66
CA GLU A 25 7.95 -7.65 -12.97
C GLU A 25 6.59 -8.22 -13.42
N ASN A 26 5.72 -7.35 -13.95
CA ASN A 26 4.36 -7.71 -14.41
C ASN A 26 3.43 -8.32 -13.34
N GLN A 27 3.72 -8.16 -12.05
CA GLN A 27 2.82 -8.52 -10.95
C GLN A 27 1.92 -7.35 -10.51
N ILE A 28 0.87 -7.66 -9.75
CA ILE A 28 0.02 -6.67 -9.08
C ILE A 28 0.35 -6.71 -7.58
N PRO A 29 0.87 -5.63 -6.98
CA PRO A 29 1.17 -5.62 -5.55
C PRO A 29 -0.12 -5.66 -4.73
N ASP A 30 -0.12 -6.44 -3.66
CA ASP A 30 -1.16 -6.34 -2.63
C ASP A 30 -0.80 -5.26 -1.60
N MET A 31 -1.67 -5.10 -0.61
CA MET A 31 -1.48 -4.11 0.46
C MET A 31 -0.29 -4.44 1.37
N THR A 32 0.17 -5.69 1.43
CA THR A 32 1.37 -6.08 2.22
C THR A 32 2.65 -5.55 1.59
N SER A 33 2.60 -5.21 0.30
CA SER A 33 3.71 -4.59 -0.42
C SER A 33 3.91 -3.11 -0.05
N PHE A 34 2.99 -2.51 0.72
CA PHE A 34 3.11 -1.11 1.14
C PHE A 34 4.02 -1.00 2.37
N ALA A 35 4.91 -0.02 2.35
CA ALA A 35 5.78 0.23 3.49
C ALA A 35 4.92 0.62 4.71
N SER A 36 5.11 -0.10 5.81
CA SER A 36 4.33 0.07 7.04
C SER A 36 5.15 -0.35 8.26
N GLY A 37 4.66 0.02 9.43
CA GLY A 37 5.21 -0.37 10.72
C GLY A 37 4.29 0.06 11.85
N ASP A 38 4.76 -0.07 13.09
CA ASP A 38 3.96 0.26 14.25
C ASP A 38 3.52 1.73 14.24
N GLY A 39 2.20 1.95 14.12
CA GLY A 39 1.60 3.27 14.11
C GLY A 39 1.77 4.06 12.82
N TRP A 40 2.15 3.43 11.69
CA TRP A 40 2.22 4.13 10.41
C TRP A 40 2.09 3.23 9.18
N MET A 41 1.66 3.83 8.07
CA MET A 41 1.74 3.26 6.73
C MET A 41 2.04 4.33 5.68
N LYS A 42 2.69 3.92 4.59
CA LYS A 42 3.00 4.77 3.44
C LYS A 42 2.34 4.22 2.18
N LEU A 43 1.51 5.05 1.57
CA LEU A 43 0.86 4.74 0.31
C LEU A 43 1.86 4.78 -0.86
N PRO A 44 1.62 4.03 -1.95
CA PRO A 44 2.49 4.05 -3.14
C PRO A 44 2.67 5.44 -3.77
N ASN A 45 1.70 6.34 -3.57
CA ASN A 45 1.79 7.74 -4.03
C ASN A 45 2.60 8.65 -3.10
N GLY A 46 3.30 8.08 -2.11
CA GLY A 46 4.17 8.79 -1.18
C GLY A 46 3.47 9.39 0.04
N LYS A 47 2.14 9.35 0.14
CA LYS A 47 1.41 9.85 1.32
C LYS A 47 1.67 8.95 2.53
N ILE A 48 1.90 9.57 3.68
CA ILE A 48 2.14 8.87 4.95
C ILE A 48 0.95 9.11 5.89
N LEU A 49 0.41 8.04 6.47
CA LEU A 49 -0.53 8.08 7.59
C LEU A 49 0.21 7.61 8.85
N GLN A 50 0.18 8.41 9.91
CA GLN A 50 0.74 8.05 11.22
C GLN A 50 -0.33 8.20 12.30
N TYR A 51 -0.41 7.25 13.22
CA TYR A 51 -1.39 7.18 14.28
C TYR A 51 -0.79 6.57 15.55
N GLY A 52 -1.35 6.94 16.70
CA GLY A 52 -0.88 6.49 17.99
C GLY A 52 -1.74 7.03 19.12
N ARG A 53 -1.31 6.79 20.37
CA ARG A 53 -1.96 7.31 21.58
C ARG A 53 -1.00 8.27 22.26
N GLY A 54 -1.53 9.40 22.72
CA GLY A 54 -0.81 10.37 23.54
C GLY A 54 -1.55 10.58 24.85
N ALA A 55 -0.80 10.66 25.95
CA ALA A 55 -1.34 11.17 27.19
C ALA A 55 -1.35 12.70 27.13
N ILE A 56 -2.44 13.32 27.58
CA ILE A 56 -2.56 14.78 27.66
C ILE A 56 -2.60 15.18 29.13
N THR A 57 -1.77 16.12 29.55
CA THR A 57 -1.74 16.63 30.93
C THR A 57 -1.34 18.11 30.93
N PRO A 58 -2.10 19.03 31.56
CA PRO A 58 -3.55 19.20 31.51
C PRO A 58 -4.04 19.97 30.25
N THR A 59 -3.15 20.52 29.42
CA THR A 59 -3.56 21.40 28.31
C THR A 59 -2.78 21.22 27.01
N LEU A 60 -1.51 20.79 27.07
CA LEU A 60 -0.70 20.54 25.88
C LEU A 60 0.15 19.29 26.07
N SER A 61 0.30 18.52 24.99
CA SER A 61 1.18 17.36 24.91
C SER A 61 1.89 17.37 23.58
N THR A 62 3.19 17.11 23.59
CA THR A 62 4.01 17.01 22.39
C THR A 62 4.18 15.54 22.05
N GLN A 63 3.80 15.17 20.83
CA GLN A 63 3.96 13.82 20.31
C GLN A 63 5.00 13.81 19.21
N THR A 64 5.88 12.80 19.23
CA THR A 64 6.82 12.54 18.15
C THR A 64 6.24 11.47 17.24
N PHE A 65 6.18 11.75 15.94
CA PHE A 65 5.77 10.77 14.94
C PHE A 65 6.87 9.72 14.71
N THR A 66 6.48 8.46 14.53
CA THR A 66 7.41 7.32 14.38
C THR A 66 8.38 7.48 13.21
N ILE A 67 7.91 8.09 12.10
CA ILE A 67 8.75 8.39 10.94
C ILE A 67 8.67 9.88 10.56
N PRO A 68 9.73 10.47 9.99
CA PRO A 68 9.68 11.85 9.52
C PRO A 68 8.79 11.97 8.28
N PHE A 69 8.05 13.08 8.18
CA PHE A 69 7.47 13.48 6.90
C PHE A 69 8.58 14.07 6.02
N ILE A 70 8.70 13.55 4.79
CA ILE A 70 9.62 14.12 3.79
C ILE A 70 9.00 15.42 3.29
N VAL A 71 9.65 16.55 3.57
CA VAL A 71 9.40 17.81 2.88
C VAL A 71 10.35 17.91 1.70
N TRP A 72 9.81 18.09 0.50
CA TRP A 72 10.60 18.44 -0.67
C TRP A 72 11.22 19.81 -0.39
N ARG A 73 12.55 19.89 -0.35
CA ARG A 73 13.28 21.16 -0.24
C ARG A 73 13.44 21.81 -1.61
#